data_AF-R7MZY2-F1
#
_entry.id   AF-R7MZY2-F1
#
_cell.length_a   1.000
_cell.length_b   1.000
_cell.length_c   1.000
_cell.angle_alpha   90.00
_cell.angle_beta   90.00
_cell.angle_gamma   90.00
#
_symmetry.space_group_name_H-M   'P 1'
#
loop_
_entity.id
_entity.type
_entity.pdbx_description
1 polymer ?
#
loop_
_entity_poly.entity_id
_entity_poly.type
_entity_poly.pdbx_seq_one_letter_code
_entity_poly.pdbx_strand_id
1 'polypeptide(L)'
;MLLFVAFVFTAFVLMIALVVYVDPFFHYHKPLKNFNYVVDNQLTQNPGMAEHLEYDSVILGSSMTVNFETDWFEELMGLKTVKLSYSGAFPKDQSNIMKLIFNSRWNGEKREVKRVFLGVDVITYTGDVEQIKYPIPEYLYDNNLLNDIQYVLNKDVLLQYVLRPLVAPEPTNWSHIYASWWTEEYYNEDWVLRNYEQPKKVETETPKDEYVSPVEANLSANICPYIEANPDTEFVIFFPPYSILYWNDVLEENHLEATLEEYRYITERLNAYDNVTVYFFPACEEIICDLNHYADYSHYHPRFNRFMTECFASGSYRVSKETAGQTASQNTEENLQKADVQPEEKTIDEYLEEMRRIVDHYDFDTLHEKIAVWNP
;
A
#
# COMPACT_ATOMS: atom_id res chain seq x y z
N MET A 1 48.69 -25.72 -1.00
CA MET A 1 48.10 -24.61 -1.77
C MET A 1 46.94 -25.07 -2.65
N LEU A 2 47.15 -25.96 -3.64
CA LEU A 2 46.08 -26.45 -4.53
C LEU A 2 44.88 -27.09 -3.78
N LEU A 3 45.15 -27.95 -2.79
CA LEU A 3 44.09 -28.58 -1.97
C LEU A 3 43.28 -27.54 -1.17
N PHE A 4 43.92 -26.49 -0.67
CA PHE A 4 43.25 -25.43 0.07
C PHE A 4 42.37 -24.58 -0.84
N VAL A 5 42.87 -24.21 -2.03
CA VAL A 5 42.08 -23.50 -3.05
C VAL A 5 40.88 -24.33 -3.50
N ALA A 6 41.07 -25.62 -3.75
CA ALA A 6 39.99 -26.53 -4.12
C ALA A 6 38.93 -26.65 -3.01
N PHE A 7 39.35 -26.73 -1.75
CA PHE A 7 38.45 -26.76 -0.60
C PHE A 7 37.61 -25.48 -0.49
N VAL A 8 38.25 -24.30 -0.57
CA VAL A 8 37.55 -23.00 -0.51
C VAL A 8 36.58 -22.86 -1.67
N PHE A 9 36.99 -23.20 -2.89
CA PHE A 9 36.13 -23.17 -4.07
C PHE A 9 34.92 -24.10 -3.91
N THR A 10 35.14 -25.32 -3.42
CA THR A 10 34.06 -26.28 -3.16
C THR A 10 33.08 -25.74 -2.12
N ALA A 11 33.56 -25.10 -1.06
CA ALA A 11 32.71 -24.48 -0.05
C ALA A 11 31.81 -23.39 -0.64
N PHE A 12 32.35 -22.53 -1.51
CA PHE A 12 31.54 -21.51 -2.20
C PHE A 12 30.50 -22.13 -3.15
N VAL A 13 30.87 -23.15 -3.92
CA VAL A 13 29.92 -23.84 -4.81
C VAL A 13 28.78 -24.48 -4.00
N LEU A 14 29.09 -25.13 -2.88
CA LEU A 14 28.08 -25.72 -2.00
C LEU A 14 27.17 -24.65 -1.36
N MET A 15 27.74 -23.51 -0.98
CA MET A 15 26.99 -22.39 -0.45
C MET A 15 26.02 -21.81 -1.48
N ILE A 16 26.50 -21.52 -2.70
CA ILE A 16 25.66 -21.06 -3.81
C ILE A 16 24.55 -22.06 -4.08
N ALA A 17 24.88 -23.35 -4.21
CA ALA A 17 23.91 -24.40 -4.47
C ALA A 17 22.84 -24.46 -3.38
N LEU A 18 23.21 -24.28 -2.11
CA LEU A 18 22.28 -24.24 -0.99
C LEU A 18 21.38 -23.01 -1.03
N VAL A 19 21.93 -21.81 -1.27
CA VAL A 19 21.14 -20.58 -1.37
C VAL A 19 20.18 -20.63 -2.56
N VAL A 20 20.63 -21.10 -3.73
CA VAL A 20 19.79 -21.27 -4.92
C VAL A 20 18.73 -22.35 -4.72
N TYR A 21 19.01 -23.40 -3.96
CA TYR A 21 18.04 -24.47 -3.68
C TYR A 21 16.94 -24.04 -2.69
N VAL A 22 17.31 -23.27 -1.66
CA VAL A 22 16.34 -22.77 -0.67
C VAL A 22 15.59 -21.56 -1.21
N ASP A 23 16.33 -20.69 -1.92
CA ASP A 23 15.88 -19.44 -2.52
C ASP A 23 15.05 -18.59 -1.56
N PRO A 24 15.63 -18.13 -0.43
CA PRO A 24 14.88 -17.42 0.60
C PRO A 24 14.20 -16.12 0.15
N PHE A 25 14.62 -15.56 -0.99
CA PHE A 25 14.08 -14.33 -1.56
C PHE A 25 13.29 -14.59 -2.85
N PHE A 26 13.10 -15.86 -3.23
CA PHE A 26 12.21 -16.30 -4.30
C PHE A 26 12.58 -15.80 -5.70
N HIS A 27 13.87 -15.65 -6.01
CA HIS A 27 14.34 -15.14 -7.32
C HIS A 27 14.52 -16.23 -8.38
N TYR A 28 14.53 -17.50 -7.99
CA TYR A 28 14.78 -18.63 -8.88
C TYR A 28 13.59 -19.57 -8.99
N HIS A 29 12.81 -19.73 -7.92
CA HIS A 29 11.66 -20.62 -7.91
C HIS A 29 10.64 -20.29 -6.82
N LYS A 30 9.46 -20.89 -6.96
CA LYS A 30 8.40 -20.82 -5.93
C LYS A 30 8.87 -21.41 -4.58
N PRO A 31 8.28 -20.99 -3.46
CA PRO A 31 8.67 -21.49 -2.13
C PRO A 31 8.65 -23.01 -2.03
N LEU A 32 9.62 -23.58 -1.31
CA LEU A 32 9.67 -25.00 -1.00
C LEU A 32 8.55 -25.36 -0.01
N LYS A 33 7.81 -26.45 -0.29
CA LYS A 33 6.65 -26.87 0.52
C LYS A 33 6.95 -27.16 2.00
N ASN A 34 8.18 -27.57 2.33
CA ASN A 34 8.57 -28.01 3.67
C ASN A 34 9.69 -27.13 4.26
N PHE A 35 9.76 -25.87 3.84
CA PHE A 35 10.72 -24.90 4.38
C PHE A 35 9.97 -23.69 4.93
N ASN A 36 10.38 -23.24 6.12
CA ASN A 36 9.86 -22.03 6.72
C ASN A 36 10.76 -20.85 6.34
N TYR A 37 10.19 -19.86 5.68
CA TYR A 37 10.81 -18.62 5.26
C TYR A 37 10.60 -17.49 6.27
N VAL A 38 11.64 -16.67 6.43
CA VAL A 38 11.56 -15.36 7.07
C VAL A 38 11.32 -14.33 5.97
N VAL A 39 10.19 -13.63 6.04
CA VAL A 39 9.79 -12.62 5.05
C VAL A 39 9.62 -11.27 5.75
N ASP A 40 10.69 -10.47 5.71
CA ASP A 40 10.82 -9.23 6.48
C ASP A 40 11.49 -8.09 5.69
N ASN A 41 11.93 -8.33 4.45
CA ASN A 41 12.58 -7.34 3.61
C ASN A 41 11.86 -7.15 2.26
N GLN A 42 11.01 -6.13 2.21
CA GLN A 42 10.21 -5.76 1.04
C GLN A 42 11.09 -5.52 -0.21
N LEU A 43 12.23 -4.84 -0.06
CA LEU A 43 13.08 -4.44 -1.19
C LEU A 43 13.74 -5.64 -1.88
N THR A 44 14.13 -6.67 -1.13
CA THR A 44 14.82 -7.84 -1.68
C THR A 44 13.89 -9.01 -1.99
N GLN A 45 12.72 -9.10 -1.33
CA GLN A 45 11.82 -10.25 -1.45
C GLN A 45 10.61 -9.98 -2.35
N ASN A 46 10.05 -8.76 -2.39
CA ASN A 46 8.89 -8.45 -3.25
C ASN A 46 9.14 -8.80 -4.74
N PRO A 47 10.32 -8.53 -5.35
CA PRO A 47 10.56 -8.87 -6.75
C PRO A 47 10.47 -10.37 -7.02
N GLY A 48 11.16 -11.17 -6.21
CA GLY A 48 11.10 -12.63 -6.34
C GLY A 48 9.69 -13.16 -6.06
N MET A 49 9.00 -12.57 -5.08
CA MET A 49 7.60 -12.92 -4.81
C MET A 49 6.67 -12.61 -5.97
N ALA A 50 6.80 -11.43 -6.59
CA ALA A 50 6.01 -11.03 -7.75
C ALA A 50 6.17 -12.01 -8.91
N GLU A 51 7.36 -12.57 -9.10
CA GLU A 51 7.63 -13.53 -10.18
C GLU A 51 7.17 -14.95 -9.84
N HIS A 52 7.48 -15.44 -8.63
CA HIS A 52 7.47 -16.87 -8.33
C HIS A 52 6.40 -17.34 -7.36
N LEU A 53 5.61 -16.46 -6.74
CA LEU A 53 4.46 -16.89 -5.93
C LEU A 53 3.24 -17.21 -6.80
N GLU A 54 2.40 -18.14 -6.32
CA GLU A 54 1.10 -18.44 -6.93
C GLU A 54 0.08 -17.42 -6.40
N TYR A 55 -0.37 -16.51 -7.26
CA TYR A 55 -1.37 -15.49 -6.92
C TYR A 55 -2.11 -15.06 -8.19
N ASP A 56 -3.32 -14.55 -8.01
CA ASP A 56 -4.10 -13.90 -9.06
C ASP A 56 -4.42 -12.43 -8.75
N SER A 57 -4.12 -11.97 -7.54
CA SER A 57 -4.35 -10.59 -7.10
C SER A 57 -3.20 -10.07 -6.26
N VAL A 58 -3.06 -8.75 -6.16
CA VAL A 58 -1.98 -8.11 -5.39
C VAL A 58 -2.51 -6.97 -4.54
N ILE A 59 -1.94 -6.79 -3.34
CA ILE A 59 -2.09 -5.56 -2.53
C ILE A 59 -0.77 -4.79 -2.58
N LEU A 60 -0.87 -3.53 -3.03
CA LEU A 60 0.19 -2.57 -3.28
C LEU A 60 -0.09 -1.30 -2.47
N GLY A 61 0.95 -0.53 -2.17
CA GLY A 61 0.85 0.72 -1.43
C GLY A 61 2.00 0.88 -0.44
N SER A 62 1.89 1.89 0.43
CA SER A 62 2.90 2.18 1.43
C SER A 62 2.82 1.28 2.68
N SER A 63 3.38 1.74 3.81
CA SER A 63 3.18 1.14 5.14
C SER A 63 1.71 1.01 5.51
N MET A 64 0.83 1.84 4.94
CA MET A 64 -0.62 1.75 5.16
C MET A 64 -1.23 0.43 4.69
N THR A 65 -0.51 -0.37 3.91
CA THR A 65 -1.02 -1.64 3.36
C THR A 65 -0.43 -2.88 4.03
N VAL A 66 0.49 -2.72 5.00
CA VAL A 66 1.23 -3.85 5.57
C VAL A 66 0.39 -4.73 6.49
N ASN A 67 -0.68 -4.19 7.06
CA ASN A 67 -1.56 -4.87 8.03
C ASN A 67 -2.77 -5.57 7.40
N PHE A 68 -2.90 -5.57 6.06
CA PHE A 68 -3.90 -6.40 5.39
C PHE A 68 -3.53 -7.89 5.51
N GLU A 69 -4.45 -8.73 5.93
CA GLU A 69 -4.28 -10.20 5.81
C GLU A 69 -4.76 -10.65 4.44
N THR A 70 -3.93 -11.40 3.70
CA THR A 70 -4.33 -11.93 2.39
C THR A 70 -5.44 -12.96 2.51
N ASP A 71 -5.55 -13.66 3.64
CA ASP A 71 -6.63 -14.63 3.91
C ASP A 71 -8.02 -13.97 3.87
N TRP A 72 -8.12 -12.67 4.21
CA TRP A 72 -9.39 -11.95 4.13
C TRP A 72 -9.86 -11.76 2.69
N PHE A 73 -8.94 -11.65 1.73
CA PHE A 73 -9.30 -11.52 0.31
C PHE A 73 -9.79 -12.84 -0.28
N GLU A 74 -9.20 -13.97 0.13
CA GLU A 74 -9.70 -15.30 -0.22
C GLU A 74 -11.07 -15.54 0.41
N GLU A 75 -11.23 -15.22 1.70
CA GLU A 75 -12.49 -15.39 2.44
C GLU A 75 -13.64 -14.57 1.83
N LEU A 76 -13.41 -13.28 1.58
CA LEU A 76 -14.46 -12.33 1.21
C LEU A 76 -14.69 -12.22 -0.31
N MET A 77 -13.67 -12.52 -1.12
CA MET A 77 -13.70 -12.30 -2.57
C MET A 77 -13.20 -13.49 -3.39
N GLY A 78 -12.71 -14.57 -2.78
CA GLY A 78 -12.16 -15.73 -3.48
C GLY A 78 -10.89 -15.43 -4.28
N LEU A 79 -10.10 -14.46 -3.80
CA LEU A 79 -8.88 -13.98 -4.46
C LEU A 79 -7.63 -14.51 -3.75
N LYS A 80 -6.73 -15.11 -4.53
CA LYS A 80 -5.39 -15.47 -4.07
C LYS A 80 -4.50 -14.24 -4.15
N THR A 81 -4.52 -13.44 -3.09
CA THR A 81 -3.79 -12.19 -3.01
C THR A 81 -2.39 -12.38 -2.44
N VAL A 82 -1.39 -11.71 -3.03
CA VAL A 82 -0.06 -11.55 -2.41
C VAL A 82 0.16 -10.09 -2.03
N LYS A 83 0.85 -9.88 -0.90
CA LYS A 83 1.22 -8.55 -0.41
C LYS A 83 2.60 -8.15 -0.90
N LEU A 84 2.66 -7.04 -1.62
CA LEU A 84 3.89 -6.48 -2.20
C LEU A 84 4.05 -4.99 -1.82
N SER A 85 3.65 -4.68 -0.58
CA SER A 85 3.76 -3.36 0.03
C SER A 85 5.21 -2.90 0.19
N TYR A 86 5.44 -1.59 0.12
CA TYR A 86 6.73 -0.96 0.42
C TYR A 86 6.56 0.10 1.49
N SER A 87 7.45 0.16 2.47
CA SER A 87 7.37 1.17 3.53
C SER A 87 7.54 2.56 2.94
N GLY A 88 6.56 3.46 3.16
CA GLY A 88 6.59 4.85 2.66
C GLY A 88 6.67 4.98 1.13
N ALA A 89 6.12 4.03 0.39
CA ALA A 89 6.23 3.92 -1.06
C ALA A 89 5.79 5.17 -1.82
N PHE A 90 6.58 5.55 -2.83
CA PHE A 90 6.21 6.57 -3.83
C PHE A 90 5.57 5.91 -5.06
N PRO A 91 4.93 6.68 -5.96
CA PRO A 91 4.39 6.15 -7.22
C PRO A 91 5.43 5.37 -8.04
N LYS A 92 6.70 5.80 -8.04
CA LYS A 92 7.77 5.08 -8.72
C LYS A 92 8.03 3.70 -8.14
N ASP A 93 7.97 3.54 -6.82
CA ASP A 93 8.10 2.24 -6.15
C ASP A 93 7.00 1.28 -6.62
N GLN A 94 5.76 1.79 -6.75
CA GLN A 94 4.63 1.03 -7.29
C GLN A 94 4.83 0.65 -8.75
N SER A 95 5.33 1.58 -9.58
CA SER A 95 5.68 1.32 -10.97
C SER A 95 6.74 0.22 -11.09
N ASN A 96 7.78 0.26 -10.28
CA ASN A 96 8.86 -0.73 -10.31
C ASN A 96 8.34 -2.15 -10.05
N ILE A 97 7.45 -2.33 -9.06
CA ILE A 97 6.88 -3.66 -8.77
C ILE A 97 5.78 -4.06 -9.76
N MET A 98 4.93 -3.14 -10.21
CA MET A 98 3.92 -3.42 -11.25
C MET A 98 4.57 -3.89 -12.55
N LYS A 99 5.73 -3.32 -12.93
CA LYS A 99 6.52 -3.79 -14.06
C LYS A 99 6.88 -5.27 -13.93
N LEU A 100 7.28 -5.73 -12.75
CA LEU A 100 7.62 -7.14 -12.53
C LEU A 100 6.36 -8.00 -12.55
N ILE A 101 5.31 -7.59 -11.85
CA ILE A 101 4.02 -8.29 -11.78
C ILE A 101 3.47 -8.56 -13.20
N PHE A 102 3.33 -7.53 -14.03
CA PHE A 102 2.71 -7.64 -15.35
C PHE A 102 3.62 -8.24 -16.44
N ASN A 103 4.94 -8.28 -16.22
CA ASN A 103 5.87 -9.01 -17.09
C ASN A 103 6.12 -10.46 -16.62
N SER A 104 5.71 -10.81 -15.41
CA SER A 104 5.93 -12.14 -14.83
C SER A 104 5.17 -13.23 -15.60
N ARG A 105 5.68 -14.46 -15.45
CA ARG A 105 5.09 -15.65 -16.05
C ARG A 105 4.78 -16.67 -14.97
N TRP A 106 3.63 -17.33 -15.10
CA TRP A 106 3.24 -18.43 -14.23
C TRP A 106 2.99 -19.68 -15.07
N ASN A 107 3.60 -20.81 -14.71
CA ASN A 107 3.53 -22.08 -15.46
C ASN A 107 3.85 -21.96 -16.96
N GLY A 108 4.73 -21.02 -17.33
CA GLY A 108 5.12 -20.81 -18.74
C GLY A 108 4.14 -19.97 -19.54
N GLU A 109 3.14 -19.34 -18.93
CA GLU A 109 2.21 -18.41 -19.57
C GLU A 109 2.36 -17.01 -18.95
N LYS A 110 1.90 -15.97 -19.66
CA LYS A 110 1.85 -14.62 -19.08
C LYS A 110 0.93 -14.69 -17.85
N ARG A 111 1.36 -14.14 -16.72
CA ARG A 111 0.51 -14.10 -15.53
C ARG A 111 -0.73 -13.24 -15.81
N GLU A 112 -1.90 -13.78 -15.50
CA GLU A 112 -3.16 -13.04 -15.49
C GLU A 112 -3.40 -12.52 -14.07
N VAL A 113 -3.47 -11.19 -13.92
CA VAL A 113 -3.79 -10.53 -12.65
C VAL A 113 -5.25 -10.10 -12.72
N LYS A 114 -6.08 -10.61 -11.82
CA LYS A 114 -7.50 -10.27 -11.70
C LYS A 114 -7.68 -8.92 -11.04
N ARG A 115 -7.05 -8.70 -9.88
CA ARG A 115 -7.19 -7.45 -9.11
C ARG A 115 -5.87 -6.89 -8.59
N VAL A 116 -5.73 -5.58 -8.69
CA VAL A 116 -4.69 -4.79 -8.02
C VAL A 116 -5.37 -3.89 -7.00
N PHE A 117 -5.12 -4.11 -5.73
CA PHE A 117 -5.52 -3.19 -4.66
C PHE A 117 -4.37 -2.22 -4.43
N LEU A 118 -4.58 -0.92 -4.65
CA LEU A 118 -3.53 0.10 -4.51
C LEU A 118 -3.95 1.16 -3.47
N GLY A 119 -3.25 1.17 -2.35
CA GLY A 119 -3.34 2.25 -1.37
C GLY A 119 -2.62 3.50 -1.88
N VAL A 120 -3.33 4.63 -1.90
CA VAL A 120 -2.81 5.92 -2.35
C VAL A 120 -2.61 6.86 -1.16
N ASP A 121 -1.34 7.10 -0.84
CA ASP A 121 -0.92 8.12 0.10
C ASP A 121 -0.67 9.42 -0.67
N VAL A 122 -1.66 10.32 -0.67
CA VAL A 122 -1.68 11.53 -1.51
C VAL A 122 -0.38 12.33 -1.42
N ILE A 123 0.16 12.51 -0.21
CA ILE A 123 1.41 13.23 0.05
C ILE A 123 2.62 12.74 -0.78
N THR A 124 2.64 11.48 -1.23
CA THR A 124 3.74 10.93 -2.02
C THR A 124 3.61 11.22 -3.52
N TYR A 125 2.43 11.59 -4.00
CA TYR A 125 2.15 11.86 -5.41
C TYR A 125 2.57 13.26 -5.85
N THR A 126 2.90 14.15 -4.90
CA THR A 126 3.51 15.46 -5.15
C THR A 126 5.04 15.40 -5.30
N GLY A 127 5.66 14.25 -5.00
CA GLY A 127 7.11 14.04 -5.11
C GLY A 127 7.62 14.02 -6.55
N ASP A 128 8.95 13.99 -6.73
CA ASP A 128 9.53 13.85 -8.06
C ASP A 128 9.12 12.51 -8.71
N VAL A 129 8.91 12.51 -10.04
CA VAL A 129 8.39 11.35 -10.78
C VAL A 129 9.28 10.10 -10.66
N GLU A 130 10.58 10.28 -10.46
CA GLU A 130 11.54 9.18 -10.29
C GLU A 130 11.90 8.95 -8.81
N GLN A 131 11.25 9.67 -7.89
CA GLN A 131 11.49 9.53 -6.46
C GLN A 131 11.05 8.16 -5.96
N ILE A 132 11.98 7.49 -5.28
CA ILE A 132 11.77 6.24 -4.56
C ILE A 132 12.06 6.47 -3.08
N LYS A 133 11.39 5.73 -2.19
CA LYS A 133 11.63 5.89 -0.74
C LYS A 133 13.03 5.43 -0.33
N TYR A 134 13.44 4.27 -0.84
CA TYR A 134 14.71 3.64 -0.55
C TYR A 134 15.36 3.15 -1.84
N PRO A 135 16.69 3.20 -1.97
CA PRO A 135 17.38 2.63 -3.10
C PRO A 135 17.05 1.15 -3.28
N ILE A 136 16.62 0.77 -4.49
CA ILE A 136 16.35 -0.63 -4.82
C ILE A 136 17.66 -1.38 -5.13
N PRO A 137 17.80 -2.64 -4.72
CA PRO A 137 18.90 -3.49 -5.16
C PRO A 137 18.69 -3.88 -6.63
N GLU A 138 19.10 -3.04 -7.58
CA GLU A 138 18.79 -3.19 -9.03
C GLU A 138 19.07 -4.59 -9.59
N TYR A 139 20.09 -5.28 -9.07
CA TYR A 139 20.44 -6.65 -9.47
C TYR A 139 19.37 -7.69 -9.13
N LEU A 140 18.44 -7.39 -8.23
CA LEU A 140 17.27 -8.23 -7.89
C LEU A 140 16.00 -7.82 -8.66
N TYR A 141 16.09 -6.82 -9.53
CA TYR A 141 14.98 -6.28 -10.34
C TYR A 141 15.25 -6.43 -11.84
N ASP A 142 16.30 -7.18 -12.21
CA ASP A 142 16.68 -7.47 -13.59
C ASP A 142 16.66 -8.99 -13.89
N ASN A 143 17.07 -9.37 -15.11
CA ASN A 143 17.14 -10.78 -15.51
C ASN A 143 18.59 -11.28 -15.66
N ASN A 144 19.56 -10.62 -15.01
CA ASN A 144 20.99 -10.83 -15.21
C ASN A 144 21.62 -11.73 -14.14
N LEU A 145 21.53 -13.04 -14.33
CA LEU A 145 22.07 -14.04 -13.39
C LEU A 145 23.57 -13.89 -13.01
N LEU A 146 24.36 -13.08 -13.74
CA LEU A 146 25.77 -12.85 -13.42
C LEU A 146 25.97 -11.91 -12.22
N ASN A 147 25.05 -10.96 -12.01
CA ASN A 147 25.15 -10.00 -10.90
C ASN A 147 24.49 -10.51 -9.60
N ASP A 148 23.69 -11.58 -9.69
CA ASP A 148 23.12 -12.35 -8.56
C ASP A 148 24.18 -12.90 -7.61
N ILE A 149 25.46 -12.85 -7.98
CA ILE A 149 26.57 -13.15 -7.08
C ILE A 149 26.47 -12.36 -5.76
N GLN A 150 25.88 -11.16 -5.79
CA GLN A 150 25.59 -10.34 -4.60
C GLN A 150 24.54 -10.96 -3.68
N TYR A 151 23.63 -11.76 -4.21
CA TYR A 151 22.63 -12.52 -3.46
C TYR A 151 23.19 -13.88 -3.02
N VAL A 152 23.69 -14.70 -3.95
CA VAL A 152 24.07 -16.08 -3.65
C VAL A 152 25.35 -16.22 -2.83
N LEU A 153 26.20 -15.19 -2.80
CA LEU A 153 27.38 -15.12 -1.93
C LEU A 153 27.16 -14.28 -0.66
N ASN A 154 25.94 -13.83 -0.40
CA ASN A 154 25.64 -13.01 0.76
C ASN A 154 25.64 -13.85 2.04
N LYS A 155 26.52 -13.50 2.99
CA LYS A 155 26.61 -14.18 4.28
C LYS A 155 25.32 -14.09 5.09
N ASP A 156 24.60 -12.96 5.03
CA ASP A 156 23.42 -12.72 5.84
C ASP A 156 22.23 -13.51 5.27
N VAL A 157 22.15 -13.64 3.94
CA VAL A 157 21.22 -14.58 3.27
C VAL A 157 21.43 -16.00 3.77
N LEU A 158 22.68 -16.50 3.75
CA LEU A 158 22.98 -17.85 4.24
C LEU A 158 22.64 -17.99 5.73
N LEU A 159 23.14 -17.09 6.58
CA LEU A 159 23.04 -17.26 8.03
C LEU A 159 21.63 -17.00 8.56
N GLN A 160 20.98 -15.91 8.13
CA GLN A 160 19.70 -15.45 8.67
C GLN A 160 18.48 -16.03 7.96
N TYR A 161 18.58 -16.29 6.65
CA TYR A 161 17.42 -16.71 5.85
C TYR A 161 17.47 -18.17 5.40
N VAL A 162 18.63 -18.82 5.47
CA VAL A 162 18.75 -20.27 5.20
C VAL A 162 19.01 -21.07 6.47
N LEU A 163 20.09 -20.80 7.21
CA LEU A 163 20.49 -21.62 8.35
C LEU A 163 19.63 -21.39 9.60
N ARG A 164 19.31 -20.13 9.92
CA ARG A 164 18.47 -19.83 11.09
C ARG A 164 17.09 -20.51 11.01
N PRO A 165 16.33 -20.46 9.89
CA PRO A 165 15.04 -21.16 9.82
C PRO A 165 15.14 -22.69 9.86
N LEU A 166 16.29 -23.27 9.49
CA LEU A 166 16.54 -24.70 9.66
C LEU A 166 16.76 -25.12 11.12
N VAL A 167 17.39 -24.25 11.92
CA VAL A 167 17.76 -24.53 13.31
C VAL A 167 16.65 -24.12 14.29
N ALA A 168 15.95 -23.03 14.00
CA ALA A 168 14.84 -22.50 14.78
C ALA A 168 13.65 -22.23 13.83
N PRO A 169 12.94 -23.28 13.39
CA PRO A 169 11.84 -23.16 12.45
C PRO A 169 10.62 -22.48 13.10
N GLU A 170 10.25 -21.32 12.57
CA GLU A 170 8.99 -20.65 12.87
C GLU A 170 8.09 -20.75 11.62
N PRO A 171 6.82 -21.18 11.72
CA PRO A 171 5.94 -21.28 10.56
C PRO A 171 5.84 -19.96 9.79
N THR A 172 6.01 -19.99 8.47
CA THR A 172 5.77 -18.80 7.64
C THR A 172 4.29 -18.49 7.61
N ASN A 173 3.91 -17.34 8.18
CA ASN A 173 2.58 -16.80 8.02
C ASN A 173 2.54 -15.89 6.79
N TRP A 174 2.19 -16.47 5.64
CA TRP A 174 2.15 -15.74 4.35
C TRP A 174 1.14 -14.60 4.33
N SER A 175 0.03 -14.74 5.05
CA SER A 175 -1.01 -13.71 5.13
C SER A 175 -0.55 -12.48 5.92
N HIS A 176 0.19 -12.73 7.00
CA HIS A 176 0.61 -11.71 7.97
C HIS A 176 1.99 -11.11 7.69
N ILE A 177 2.63 -11.42 6.56
CA ILE A 177 3.96 -10.87 6.24
C ILE A 177 3.95 -9.34 6.28
N TYR A 178 5.07 -8.75 6.71
CA TYR A 178 5.26 -7.30 6.88
C TYR A 178 4.38 -6.61 7.93
N ALA A 179 3.47 -7.33 8.61
CA ALA A 179 2.59 -6.72 9.61
C ALA A 179 3.39 -5.91 10.63
N SER A 180 2.81 -4.79 11.05
CA SER A 180 3.43 -3.89 12.00
C SER A 180 3.68 -4.59 13.34
N TRP A 181 4.74 -4.18 14.01
CA TRP A 181 5.10 -4.69 15.34
C TRP A 181 4.26 -4.07 16.48
N TRP A 182 3.37 -3.12 16.17
CA TRP A 182 2.48 -2.49 17.14
C TRP A 182 1.51 -3.50 17.74
N THR A 183 1.47 -3.53 19.06
CA THR A 183 0.49 -4.30 19.84
C THR A 183 -0.67 -3.39 20.25
N GLU A 184 -1.72 -3.96 20.82
CA GLU A 184 -2.92 -3.23 21.30
C GLU A 184 -2.59 -2.03 22.19
N GLU A 185 -1.48 -2.08 22.95
CA GLU A 185 -1.08 -0.99 23.86
C GLU A 185 -0.59 0.28 23.14
N TYR A 186 -0.35 0.23 21.83
CA TYR A 186 0.04 1.39 21.02
C TYR A 186 -1.20 2.14 20.49
N TYR A 187 -2.34 1.47 20.38
CA TYR A 187 -3.57 2.04 19.84
C TYR A 187 -4.37 2.79 20.91
N ASN A 188 -3.88 3.96 21.31
CA ASN A 188 -4.54 4.85 22.27
C ASN A 188 -4.10 6.31 22.09
N GLU A 189 -5.01 7.23 22.45
CA GLU A 189 -4.79 8.68 22.30
C GLU A 189 -3.51 9.17 23.04
N ASP A 190 -3.28 8.75 24.28
CA ASP A 190 -2.12 9.20 25.07
C ASP A 190 -0.78 8.84 24.41
N TRP A 191 -0.67 7.61 23.91
CA TRP A 191 0.51 7.15 23.17
C TRP A 191 0.74 7.98 21.91
N VAL A 192 -0.32 8.19 21.13
CA VAL A 192 -0.24 8.92 19.86
C VAL A 192 0.19 10.37 20.10
N LEU A 193 -0.50 11.08 21.01
CA LEU A 193 -0.21 12.49 21.29
C LEU A 193 1.18 12.71 21.88
N ARG A 194 1.67 11.77 22.70
CA ARG A 194 3.03 11.82 23.24
C ARG A 194 4.12 11.72 22.17
N ASN A 195 3.85 11.01 21.08
CA ASN A 195 4.82 10.79 20.00
C ASN A 195 4.56 11.66 18.76
N TYR A 196 3.54 12.51 18.81
CA TYR A 196 3.20 13.45 17.74
C TYR A 196 4.06 14.72 17.85
N GLU A 197 4.66 15.13 16.74
CA GLU A 197 5.37 16.40 16.61
C GLU A 197 4.57 17.32 15.69
N GLN A 198 3.97 18.36 16.28
CA GLN A 198 3.17 19.31 15.51
C GLN A 198 4.05 20.13 14.57
N PRO A 199 3.68 20.29 13.28
CA PRO A 199 4.41 21.13 12.36
C PRO A 199 4.29 22.61 12.73
N LYS A 200 5.17 23.42 12.14
CA LYS A 200 5.15 24.87 12.35
C LYS A 200 4.04 25.49 11.52
N LYS A 201 3.29 26.39 12.14
CA LYS A 201 2.29 27.19 11.44
C LYS A 201 2.87 27.94 10.23
N VAL A 202 2.22 27.78 9.09
CA VAL A 202 2.51 28.47 7.83
C VAL A 202 1.40 29.48 7.55
N GLU A 203 1.76 30.76 7.52
CA GLU A 203 0.77 31.84 7.32
C GLU A 203 0.29 31.97 5.86
N THR A 204 1.11 31.52 4.90
CA THR A 204 0.77 31.64 3.47
C THR A 204 0.09 30.37 3.00
N GLU A 205 -1.16 30.50 2.57
CA GLU A 205 -1.93 29.39 2.02
C GLU A 205 -1.29 28.88 0.73
N THR A 206 -1.13 27.57 0.64
CA THR A 206 -0.69 26.90 -0.58
C THR A 206 -1.80 27.00 -1.63
N PRO A 207 -1.51 27.47 -2.86
CA PRO A 207 -2.52 27.58 -3.91
C PRO A 207 -3.24 26.25 -4.16
N LYS A 208 -4.56 26.30 -4.32
CA LYS A 208 -5.40 25.12 -4.55
C LYS A 208 -4.86 24.17 -5.63
N ASP A 209 -4.34 24.70 -6.73
CA ASP A 209 -3.89 23.89 -7.86
C ASP A 209 -2.40 23.47 -7.77
N GLU A 210 -1.69 23.84 -6.69
CA GLU A 210 -0.23 23.66 -6.57
C GLU A 210 0.20 22.19 -6.75
N TYR A 211 -0.58 21.26 -6.20
CA TYR A 211 -0.27 19.83 -6.23
C TYR A 211 -0.76 19.10 -7.48
N VAL A 212 -1.63 19.72 -8.30
CA VAL A 212 -2.25 19.03 -9.45
C VAL A 212 -1.21 18.62 -10.51
N SER A 213 -0.29 19.53 -10.86
CA SER A 213 0.74 19.26 -11.88
C SER A 213 1.70 18.12 -11.50
N PRO A 214 2.33 18.09 -10.30
CA PRO A 214 3.19 16.97 -9.93
C PRO A 214 2.41 15.65 -9.79
N VAL A 215 1.17 15.70 -9.31
CA VAL A 215 0.29 14.52 -9.23
C VAL A 215 -0.03 13.98 -10.63
N GLU A 216 -0.39 14.85 -11.58
CA GLU A 216 -0.60 14.46 -12.98
C GLU A 216 0.62 13.79 -13.58
N ALA A 217 1.81 14.35 -13.33
CA ALA A 217 3.06 13.80 -13.82
C ALA A 217 3.33 12.40 -13.23
N ASN A 218 3.10 12.21 -11.93
CA ASN A 218 3.26 10.91 -11.28
C ASN A 218 2.24 9.88 -11.78
N LEU A 219 0.95 10.24 -11.86
CA LEU A 219 -0.07 9.33 -12.39
C LEU A 219 0.25 8.91 -13.82
N SER A 220 0.60 9.86 -14.68
CA SER A 220 0.88 9.62 -16.10
C SER A 220 2.11 8.76 -16.33
N ALA A 221 3.15 8.91 -15.50
CA ALA A 221 4.39 8.15 -15.65
C ALA A 221 4.35 6.79 -14.94
N ASN A 222 3.74 6.72 -13.76
CA ASN A 222 3.93 5.60 -12.83
C ASN A 222 2.70 4.73 -12.60
N ILE A 223 1.47 5.23 -12.83
CA ILE A 223 0.24 4.50 -12.49
C ILE A 223 -0.61 4.20 -13.74
N CYS A 224 -1.05 5.24 -14.45
CA CYS A 224 -1.94 5.15 -15.62
C CYS A 224 -1.46 4.16 -16.70
N PRO A 225 -0.16 4.06 -17.05
CA PRO A 225 0.30 3.12 -18.06
C PRO A 225 -0.03 1.65 -17.75
N TYR A 226 -0.04 1.26 -16.47
CA TYR A 226 -0.39 -0.11 -16.07
C TYR A 226 -1.89 -0.38 -16.13
N ILE A 227 -2.71 0.63 -15.80
CA ILE A 227 -4.16 0.54 -15.92
C ILE A 227 -4.55 0.38 -17.39
N GLU A 228 -3.99 1.23 -18.26
CA GLU A 228 -4.26 1.24 -19.70
C GLU A 228 -3.79 -0.02 -20.42
N ALA A 229 -2.62 -0.55 -20.05
CA ALA A 229 -2.05 -1.73 -20.68
C ALA A 229 -2.70 -3.06 -20.23
N ASN A 230 -3.52 -3.05 -19.17
CA ASN A 230 -4.13 -4.26 -18.60
C ASN A 230 -5.64 -4.06 -18.37
N PRO A 231 -6.45 -3.94 -19.45
CA PRO A 231 -7.89 -3.67 -19.35
C PRO A 231 -8.70 -4.80 -18.70
N ASP A 232 -8.17 -6.03 -18.69
CA ASP A 232 -8.80 -7.20 -18.06
C ASP A 232 -8.51 -7.28 -16.54
N THR A 233 -7.62 -6.42 -16.02
CA THR A 233 -7.31 -6.33 -14.60
C THR A 233 -8.14 -5.22 -13.96
N GLU A 234 -8.82 -5.53 -12.85
CA GLU A 234 -9.53 -4.54 -12.05
C GLU A 234 -8.57 -3.86 -11.05
N PHE A 235 -8.49 -2.54 -11.11
CA PHE A 235 -7.69 -1.73 -10.20
C PHE A 235 -8.59 -1.12 -9.13
N VAL A 236 -8.45 -1.61 -7.91
CA VAL A 236 -9.14 -1.11 -6.72
C VAL A 236 -8.23 -0.10 -6.03
N ILE A 237 -8.51 1.17 -6.23
CA ILE A 237 -7.74 2.28 -5.65
C ILE A 237 -8.44 2.70 -4.36
N PHE A 238 -7.67 2.96 -3.30
CA PHE A 238 -8.25 3.47 -2.07
C PHE A 238 -7.35 4.48 -1.37
N PHE A 239 -7.98 5.46 -0.73
CA PHE A 239 -7.31 6.41 0.14
C PHE A 239 -7.39 5.94 1.59
N PRO A 240 -6.27 5.70 2.28
CA PRO A 240 -6.30 5.29 3.67
C PRO A 240 -6.89 6.37 4.61
N PRO A 241 -7.57 5.99 5.70
CA PRO A 241 -8.12 6.94 6.67
C PRO A 241 -7.01 7.48 7.59
N TYR A 242 -6.33 8.55 7.19
CA TYR A 242 -5.38 9.24 8.08
C TYR A 242 -6.12 9.93 9.23
N SER A 243 -5.50 9.94 10.42
CA SER A 243 -6.14 10.46 11.63
C SER A 243 -6.34 11.97 11.56
N ILE A 244 -7.11 12.50 12.50
CA ILE A 244 -7.30 13.95 12.65
C ILE A 244 -5.99 14.71 12.91
N LEU A 245 -4.92 14.05 13.38
CA LEU A 245 -3.59 14.69 13.49
C LEU A 245 -2.95 14.97 12.13
N TYR A 246 -3.18 14.14 11.12
CA TYR A 246 -2.78 14.47 9.75
C TYR A 246 -3.51 15.72 9.24
N TRP A 247 -4.81 15.84 9.56
CA TRP A 247 -5.56 17.03 9.19
C TRP A 247 -5.16 18.26 10.00
N ASN A 248 -4.70 18.08 11.25
CA ASN A 248 -4.03 19.13 11.99
C ASN A 248 -2.78 19.62 11.25
N ASP A 249 -1.94 18.70 10.75
CA ASP A 249 -0.75 19.06 9.96
C ASP A 249 -1.15 19.87 8.72
N VAL A 250 -2.15 19.39 7.97
CA VAL A 250 -2.68 20.07 6.78
C VAL A 250 -3.14 21.50 7.06
N LEU A 251 -3.77 21.74 8.22
CA LEU A 251 -4.23 23.06 8.65
C LEU A 251 -3.08 23.95 9.12
N GLU A 252 -2.17 23.42 9.94
CA GLU A 252 -1.01 24.17 10.44
C GLU A 252 -0.06 24.55 9.30
N GLU A 253 0.14 23.67 8.32
CA GLU A 253 0.94 23.94 7.13
C GLU A 253 0.17 24.69 6.01
N ASN A 254 -1.12 24.98 6.24
CA ASN A 254 -1.98 25.84 5.43
C ASN A 254 -2.08 25.40 3.96
N HIS A 255 -2.42 24.13 3.75
CA HIS A 255 -2.58 23.55 2.41
C HIS A 255 -3.84 22.69 2.25
N LEU A 256 -4.89 22.96 3.05
CA LEU A 256 -6.17 22.23 2.99
C LEU A 256 -6.78 22.22 1.58
N GLU A 257 -6.91 23.37 0.94
CA GLU A 257 -7.50 23.45 -0.41
C GLU A 257 -6.69 22.67 -1.44
N ALA A 258 -5.35 22.73 -1.35
CA ALA A 258 -4.46 22.01 -2.24
C ALA A 258 -4.55 20.49 -2.05
N THR A 259 -4.64 20.02 -0.79
CA THR A 259 -4.83 18.60 -0.47
C THR A 259 -6.20 18.08 -0.93
N LEU A 260 -7.29 18.84 -0.74
CA LEU A 260 -8.61 18.43 -1.23
C LEU A 260 -8.66 18.37 -2.76
N GLU A 261 -7.98 19.30 -3.45
CA GLU A 261 -7.88 19.28 -4.91
C GLU A 261 -7.02 18.12 -5.42
N GLU A 262 -5.97 17.73 -4.69
CA GLU A 262 -5.19 16.54 -4.99
C GLU A 262 -6.05 15.26 -4.93
N TYR A 263 -6.83 15.07 -3.85
CA TYR A 263 -7.78 13.96 -3.74
C TYR A 263 -8.79 13.96 -4.90
N ARG A 264 -9.35 15.13 -5.23
CA ARG A 264 -10.27 15.30 -6.37
C ARG A 264 -9.63 14.85 -7.66
N TYR A 265 -8.47 15.41 -7.99
CA TYR A 265 -7.80 15.18 -9.26
C TYR A 265 -7.41 13.71 -9.44
N ILE A 266 -6.81 13.07 -8.42
CA ILE A 266 -6.46 11.65 -8.47
C ILE A 266 -7.71 10.81 -8.71
N THR A 267 -8.78 11.09 -7.95
CA THR A 267 -10.03 10.34 -8.06
C THR A 267 -10.65 10.48 -9.43
N GLU A 268 -10.87 11.71 -9.92
CA GLU A 268 -11.46 11.95 -11.24
C GLU A 268 -10.63 11.31 -12.35
N ARG A 269 -9.30 11.48 -12.30
CA ARG A 269 -8.38 10.96 -13.32
C ARG A 269 -8.41 9.44 -13.41
N LEU A 270 -8.46 8.76 -12.27
CA LEU A 270 -8.43 7.29 -12.19
C LEU A 270 -9.83 6.69 -12.38
N ASN A 271 -10.87 7.29 -11.83
CA ASN A 271 -12.25 6.78 -11.93
C ASN A 271 -12.79 6.85 -13.38
N ALA A 272 -12.17 7.66 -14.24
CA ALA A 272 -12.44 7.73 -15.67
C ALA A 272 -12.10 6.43 -16.43
N TYR A 273 -11.28 5.52 -15.87
CA TYR A 273 -11.02 4.21 -16.47
C TYR A 273 -12.11 3.21 -16.09
N ASP A 274 -12.62 2.45 -17.06
CA ASP A 274 -13.67 1.45 -16.83
C ASP A 274 -13.25 0.36 -15.84
N ASN A 275 -11.99 -0.07 -15.90
CA ASN A 275 -11.41 -1.10 -15.06
C ASN A 275 -10.86 -0.57 -13.71
N VAL A 276 -11.18 0.67 -13.32
CA VAL A 276 -10.84 1.23 -12.02
C VAL A 276 -12.09 1.39 -11.15
N THR A 277 -11.94 1.09 -9.86
CA THR A 277 -12.87 1.46 -8.80
C THR A 277 -12.10 2.21 -7.71
N VAL A 278 -12.64 3.33 -7.24
CA VAL A 278 -12.03 4.15 -6.18
C VAL A 278 -12.84 4.06 -4.88
N TYR A 279 -12.17 3.91 -3.74
CA TYR A 279 -12.76 3.96 -2.39
C TYR A 279 -12.18 5.12 -1.57
N PHE A 280 -13.05 5.82 -0.84
CA PHE A 280 -12.66 7.03 -0.09
C PHE A 280 -12.93 6.87 1.41
N PHE A 281 -11.90 6.41 2.14
CA PHE A 281 -11.96 6.27 3.60
C PHE A 281 -11.55 7.51 4.43
N PRO A 282 -10.92 8.58 3.89
CA PRO A 282 -10.66 9.76 4.71
C PRO A 282 -11.94 10.33 5.34
N ALA A 283 -13.09 10.24 4.66
CA ALA A 283 -14.38 10.76 5.14
C ALA A 283 -15.06 9.90 6.23
N CYS A 284 -14.39 8.86 6.75
CA CYS A 284 -14.90 8.05 7.84
C CYS A 284 -14.68 8.74 9.20
N GLU A 285 -15.54 9.68 9.56
CA GLU A 285 -15.46 10.48 10.80
C GLU A 285 -15.22 9.63 12.06
N GLU A 286 -15.97 8.53 12.22
CA GLU A 286 -15.83 7.60 13.36
C GLU A 286 -14.45 6.92 13.44
N ILE A 287 -13.73 6.85 12.32
CA ILE A 287 -12.37 6.29 12.28
C ILE A 287 -11.38 7.42 12.52
N ILE A 288 -11.42 8.48 11.71
CA ILE A 288 -10.36 9.49 11.66
C ILE A 288 -10.31 10.39 12.90
N CYS A 289 -11.43 10.62 13.56
CA CYS A 289 -11.51 11.51 14.72
C CYS A 289 -11.21 10.82 16.06
N ASP A 290 -11.10 9.49 16.10
CA ASP A 290 -10.78 8.75 17.33
C ASP A 290 -9.32 8.29 17.33
N LEU A 291 -8.46 9.00 18.07
CA LEU A 291 -7.04 8.69 18.17
C LEU A 291 -6.76 7.34 18.86
N ASN A 292 -7.75 6.73 19.52
CA ASN A 292 -7.60 5.36 20.03
C ASN A 292 -7.57 4.30 18.93
N HIS A 293 -7.80 4.71 17.69
CA HIS A 293 -7.71 3.85 16.51
C HIS A 293 -6.31 3.81 15.89
N TYR A 294 -5.36 4.59 16.40
CA TYR A 294 -4.07 4.83 15.75
C TYR A 294 -2.88 4.55 16.65
N ALA A 295 -1.77 4.11 16.05
CA ALA A 295 -0.49 3.89 16.74
C ALA A 295 0.47 5.10 16.63
N ASP A 296 0.21 5.99 15.67
CA ASP A 296 0.85 7.30 15.48
C ASP A 296 -0.13 8.24 14.76
N TYR A 297 0.33 9.37 14.21
CA TYR A 297 -0.55 10.33 13.54
C TYR A 297 -1.29 9.80 12.29
N SER A 298 -0.91 8.63 11.75
CA SER A 298 -1.44 8.12 10.47
C SER A 298 -1.79 6.63 10.48
N HIS A 299 -1.08 5.78 11.21
CA HIS A 299 -1.21 4.32 11.15
C HIS A 299 -2.37 3.80 12.01
N TYR A 300 -3.47 3.48 11.34
CA TYR A 300 -4.67 2.92 11.94
C TYR A 300 -4.51 1.46 12.36
N HIS A 301 -5.37 1.01 13.26
CA HIS A 301 -5.42 -0.35 13.78
C HIS A 301 -5.74 -1.38 12.67
N PRO A 302 -5.10 -2.57 12.65
CA PRO A 302 -5.34 -3.63 11.66
C PRO A 302 -6.80 -4.01 11.39
N ARG A 303 -7.71 -3.80 12.36
CA ARG A 303 -9.15 -4.02 12.16
C ARG A 303 -9.74 -3.15 11.03
N PHE A 304 -9.15 -1.99 10.76
CA PHE A 304 -9.60 -1.13 9.67
C PHE A 304 -9.08 -1.62 8.31
N ASN A 305 -7.98 -2.37 8.25
CA ASN A 305 -7.61 -3.11 7.03
C ASN A 305 -8.68 -4.18 6.71
N ARG A 306 -9.17 -4.90 7.73
CA ARG A 306 -10.28 -5.86 7.58
C ARG A 306 -11.55 -5.16 7.11
N PHE A 307 -11.94 -4.07 7.78
CA PHE A 307 -13.09 -3.25 7.40
C PHE A 307 -13.00 -2.77 5.94
N MET A 308 -11.84 -2.28 5.49
CA MET A 308 -11.66 -1.88 4.10
C MET A 308 -11.77 -3.07 3.14
N THR A 309 -11.26 -4.25 3.52
CA THR A 309 -11.43 -5.47 2.72
C THR A 309 -12.91 -5.87 2.58
N GLU A 310 -13.69 -5.71 3.65
CA GLU A 310 -15.15 -5.91 3.63
C GLU A 310 -15.84 -4.88 2.74
N CYS A 311 -15.41 -3.61 2.77
CA CYS A 311 -15.90 -2.56 1.88
C CYS A 311 -15.58 -2.84 0.40
N PHE A 312 -14.39 -3.39 0.10
CA PHE A 312 -14.04 -3.82 -1.25
C PHE A 312 -14.96 -4.94 -1.75
N ALA A 313 -15.39 -5.84 -0.86
CA ALA A 313 -16.32 -6.90 -1.20
C ALA A 313 -17.79 -6.41 -1.34
N SER A 314 -18.21 -5.46 -0.50
CA SER A 314 -19.61 -4.97 -0.47
C SER A 314 -19.90 -3.81 -1.41
N GLY A 315 -18.88 -3.06 -1.84
CA GLY A 315 -19.06 -1.80 -2.56
C GLY A 315 -19.28 -0.56 -1.67
N SER A 316 -19.26 -0.72 -0.34
CA SER A 316 -19.41 0.42 0.58
C SER A 316 -18.23 1.39 0.48
N TYR A 317 -18.47 2.69 0.57
CA TYR A 317 -17.46 3.75 0.41
C TYR A 317 -16.87 3.90 -0.99
N ARG A 318 -17.48 3.26 -1.99
CA ARG A 318 -17.13 3.43 -3.39
C ARG A 318 -17.51 4.83 -3.87
N VAL A 319 -16.58 5.47 -4.58
CA VAL A 319 -16.82 6.75 -5.24
C VAL A 319 -17.57 6.52 -6.54
N SER A 320 -18.69 7.21 -6.70
CA SER A 320 -19.50 7.18 -7.92
C SER A 320 -18.68 7.61 -9.14
N LYS A 321 -18.89 6.93 -10.27
CA LYS A 321 -18.33 7.34 -11.58
C LYS A 321 -19.02 8.57 -12.18
N GLU A 322 -20.19 8.95 -11.67
CA GLU A 322 -20.92 10.11 -12.16
C GLU A 322 -20.29 11.40 -11.63
N THR A 323 -20.08 12.38 -12.51
CA THR A 323 -19.71 13.74 -12.10
C THR A 323 -20.94 14.42 -11.48
N ALA A 324 -20.75 15.27 -10.46
CA ALA A 324 -21.80 15.94 -9.66
C ALA A 324 -22.92 16.68 -10.45
N GLY A 325 -22.79 16.84 -11.78
CA GLY A 325 -23.80 17.40 -12.67
C GLY A 325 -24.84 16.43 -13.25
N GLN A 326 -24.68 15.11 -13.09
CA GLN A 326 -25.63 14.11 -13.64
C GLN A 326 -26.72 13.68 -12.64
N THR A 327 -26.43 13.72 -11.34
CA THR A 327 -27.34 13.35 -10.25
C THR A 327 -28.58 14.27 -10.14
N ALA A 328 -28.50 15.51 -10.63
CA ALA A 328 -29.62 16.46 -10.56
C ALA A 328 -30.78 16.15 -11.54
N SER A 329 -30.63 15.20 -12.48
CA SER A 329 -31.60 14.98 -13.56
C SER A 329 -32.34 13.63 -13.56
N GLN A 330 -32.08 12.72 -12.61
CA GLN A 330 -32.65 11.35 -12.68
C GLN A 330 -33.28 10.80 -11.41
N ASN A 331 -33.70 11.64 -10.46
CA ASN A 331 -34.65 11.21 -9.43
C ASN A 331 -36.08 11.21 -10.00
N THR A 332 -36.39 10.22 -10.85
CA THR A 332 -37.77 9.86 -11.18
C THR A 332 -38.06 8.46 -10.65
N GLU A 333 -39.16 8.36 -9.91
CA GLU A 333 -39.68 7.20 -9.20
C GLU A 333 -39.87 5.98 -10.12
N GLU A 334 -38.85 5.16 -10.33
CA GLU A 334 -39.06 3.82 -10.89
C GLU A 334 -37.81 2.95 -10.65
N ASN A 335 -37.79 2.19 -9.54
CA ASN A 335 -37.14 0.87 -9.42
C ASN A 335 -37.31 0.28 -8.01
N LEU A 336 -38.55 -0.04 -7.65
CA LEU A 336 -38.84 -1.02 -6.59
C LEU A 336 -38.93 -2.41 -7.22
N GLN A 337 -37.81 -3.15 -7.27
CA GLN A 337 -37.75 -4.64 -7.16
C GLN A 337 -36.36 -5.19 -7.50
N LYS A 338 -35.50 -5.28 -6.47
CA LYS A 338 -34.67 -6.45 -6.10
C LYS A 338 -33.86 -6.07 -4.86
N ALA A 339 -33.97 -6.88 -3.81
CA ALA A 339 -33.22 -6.71 -2.58
C ALA A 339 -31.77 -7.19 -2.79
N ASP A 340 -30.91 -6.23 -3.12
CA ASP A 340 -29.53 -6.06 -2.64
C ASP A 340 -29.36 -4.54 -2.67
N VAL A 341 -29.59 -3.88 -1.53
CA VAL A 341 -29.44 -2.42 -1.45
C VAL A 341 -27.94 -2.15 -1.56
N GLN A 342 -27.49 -1.89 -2.79
CA GLN A 342 -26.18 -1.32 -3.03
C GLN A 342 -26.10 -0.02 -2.22
N PRO A 343 -25.03 0.20 -1.44
CA PRO A 343 -24.87 1.44 -0.70
C PRO A 343 -24.92 2.61 -1.69
N GLU A 344 -25.60 3.69 -1.30
CA GLU A 344 -25.69 4.91 -2.12
C GLU A 344 -24.27 5.44 -2.38
N GLU A 345 -23.83 5.40 -3.63
CA GLU A 345 -22.49 5.83 -4.04
C GLU A 345 -22.45 7.36 -4.03
N LYS A 346 -21.52 7.94 -3.28
CA LYS A 346 -21.28 9.39 -3.25
C LYS A 346 -20.26 9.77 -4.33
N THR A 347 -20.44 10.93 -4.92
CA THR A 347 -19.44 11.57 -5.78
C THR A 347 -18.21 11.98 -4.94
N ILE A 348 -17.08 12.20 -5.62
CA ILE A 348 -15.89 12.71 -4.91
C ILE A 348 -16.16 14.07 -4.25
N ASP A 349 -16.99 14.91 -4.85
CA ASP A 349 -17.35 16.23 -4.32
C ASP A 349 -18.07 16.13 -2.98
N GLU A 350 -19.01 15.18 -2.87
CA GLU A 350 -19.73 14.91 -1.64
C GLU A 350 -18.79 14.37 -0.55
N TYR A 351 -17.85 13.49 -0.90
CA TYR A 351 -16.83 13.03 0.05
C TYR A 351 -15.90 14.15 0.52
N LEU A 352 -15.49 15.05 -0.38
CA LEU A 352 -14.63 16.18 -0.03
C LEU A 352 -15.37 17.23 0.81
N GLU A 353 -16.66 17.44 0.57
CA GLU A 353 -17.49 18.30 1.41
C GLU A 353 -17.69 17.68 2.80
N GLU A 354 -17.88 16.36 2.89
CA GLU A 354 -17.91 15.64 4.17
C GLU A 354 -16.59 15.77 4.92
N MET A 355 -15.46 15.62 4.23
CA MET A 355 -14.13 15.85 4.81
C MET A 355 -13.98 17.25 5.36
N ARG A 356 -14.33 18.26 4.55
CA ARG A 356 -14.29 19.65 4.98
C ARG A 356 -15.16 19.87 6.20
N ARG A 357 -16.38 19.34 6.22
CA ARG A 357 -17.28 19.43 7.37
C ARG A 357 -16.65 18.81 8.63
N ILE A 358 -16.00 17.65 8.51
CA ILE A 358 -15.32 17.00 9.63
C ILE A 358 -14.22 17.93 10.18
N VAL A 359 -13.36 18.45 9.31
CA VAL A 359 -12.26 19.35 9.70
C VAL A 359 -12.80 20.66 10.30
N ASP A 360 -13.79 21.30 9.68
CA ASP A 360 -14.33 22.58 10.15
C ASP A 360 -15.05 22.49 11.51
N HIS A 361 -15.61 21.32 11.84
CA HIS A 361 -16.37 21.12 13.08
C HIS A 361 -15.61 20.35 14.16
N TYR A 362 -14.41 19.84 13.87
CA TYR A 362 -13.59 19.16 14.86
C TYR A 362 -13.02 20.18 15.86
N ASP A 363 -13.00 19.82 17.15
CA ASP A 363 -12.52 20.68 18.22
C ASP A 363 -10.98 20.67 18.29
N PHE A 364 -10.36 21.41 17.37
CA PHE A 364 -8.91 21.58 17.30
C PHE A 364 -8.35 22.34 18.51
N ASP A 365 -9.13 23.22 19.15
CA ASP A 365 -8.71 23.92 20.37
C ASP A 365 -8.44 22.90 21.49
N THR A 366 -9.39 21.98 21.75
CA THR A 366 -9.19 20.90 22.71
C THR A 366 -8.05 19.97 22.30
N LEU A 367 -7.88 19.68 21.00
CA LEU A 367 -6.76 18.86 20.52
C LEU A 367 -5.41 19.54 20.80
N HIS A 368 -5.27 20.84 20.53
CA HIS A 368 -4.06 21.62 20.80
C HIS A 368 -3.76 21.70 22.29
N GLU A 369 -4.78 21.84 23.15
CA GLU A 369 -4.60 21.75 24.61
C GLU A 369 -4.01 20.39 25.03
N LYS A 370 -4.51 19.28 24.46
CA LYS A 370 -3.97 17.94 24.73
C LYS A 370 -2.55 17.76 24.18
N ILE A 371 -2.24 18.29 23.00
CA ILE A 371 -0.88 18.25 22.42
C ILE A 371 0.10 18.99 23.33
N ALA A 372 -0.28 20.18 23.82
CA ALA A 372 0.56 21.01 24.69
C ALA A 372 0.88 20.35 26.05
N VAL A 373 0.06 19.40 26.52
CA VAL A 373 0.37 18.62 27.73
C VAL A 373 1.61 17.75 27.54
N TRP A 374 1.81 17.21 26.33
CA TRP A 374 2.92 16.31 26.01
C TRP A 374 4.14 17.02 25.41
N ASN A 375 3.91 18.13 24.70
CA ASN A 375 4.94 18.93 24.03
C ASN A 375 4.88 20.42 24.48
N PRO A 376 5.37 20.73 25.71
CA PRO A 376 5.25 22.06 26.32
C PRO A 376 6.22 23.14 25.80
#